data_AF-A0A950LT42-F1
#
_entry.id   AF-A0A950LT42-F1
#
_cell.length_a   1.000
_cell.length_b   1.000
_cell.length_c   1.000
_cell.angle_alpha   90.00
_cell.angle_beta   90.00
_cell.angle_gamma   90.00
#
_symmetry.space_group_name_H-M   'P 1'
#
loop_
_entity.id
_entity.type
_entity.pdbx_description
1 polymer ?
#
loop_
_entity_poly.entity_id
_entity_poly.type
_entity_poly.pdbx_seq_one_letter_code
_entity_poly.pdbx_strand_id
1 'polypeptide(L)' 'LIKGADYTTATVVGADFVMANGGKVLLVPLEAGHSTTSMIARANAGAT' A
#
# COMPACT_ATOMS: atom_id res chain seq x y z
N LEU A 1 0.06 -9.56 7.82
CA LEU A 1 -0.51 -8.71 6.75
C LEU A 1 0.18 -7.36 6.78
N ILE A 2 0.61 -6.85 5.63
CA ILE A 2 1.33 -5.58 5.53
C ILE A 2 0.57 -4.67 4.56
N LYS A 3 0.37 -3.41 4.96
CA LYS A 3 -0.20 -2.34 4.13
C LYS A 3 0.58 -1.05 4.36
N GLY A 4 0.40 -0.09 3.45
CA GLY A 4 0.99 1.23 3.61
C GLY A 4 0.43 1.94 4.84
N ALA A 5 1.21 2.85 5.42
CA ALA A 5 0.85 3.66 6.58
C ALA A 5 -0.22 4.72 6.29
N ASP A 6 -0.67 4.82 5.04
CA ASP A 6 -1.87 5.53 4.62
C ASP A 6 -3.18 4.88 5.10
N TYR A 7 -3.12 3.64 5.59
CA TYR A 7 -4.23 2.96 6.25
C TYR A 7 -4.12 3.03 7.78
N THR A 8 -5.26 2.93 8.46
CA THR A 8 -5.29 2.52 9.87
C THR A 8 -5.49 1.01 9.96
N THR A 9 -5.06 0.37 11.05
CA THR A 9 -5.27 -1.07 11.25
C THR A 9 -6.74 -1.47 11.16
N ALA A 10 -7.67 -0.61 11.61
CA ALA A 10 -9.12 -0.84 11.51
C ALA A 10 -9.66 -0.79 10.07
N THR A 11 -8.98 -0.07 9.18
CA THR A 11 -9.36 0.06 7.76
C THR A 11 -8.72 -1.01 6.87
N VAL A 12 -7.81 -1.82 7.41
CA VAL A 12 -7.20 -2.92 6.67
C VAL A 12 -8.16 -4.10 6.64
N VAL A 13 -8.70 -4.40 5.46
CA VAL A 13 -9.57 -5.57 5.25
C VAL A 13 -8.85 -6.86 5.67
N GLY A 14 -9.50 -7.65 6.54
CA GLY A 14 -8.96 -8.89 7.09
C GLY A 14 -8.00 -8.73 8.27
N ALA A 15 -7.84 -7.51 8.82
CA ALA A 15 -7.01 -7.27 9.99
C ALA A 15 -7.50 -8.07 11.22
N ASP A 16 -8.81 -8.09 11.43
CA ASP A 16 -9.51 -8.88 12.45
C ASP A 16 -9.22 -10.37 12.32
N PHE A 17 -9.36 -10.93 11.13
CA PHE A 17 -9.06 -12.35 10.86
C PHE A 17 -7.60 -12.68 11.15
N VAL A 18 -6.66 -11.85 10.69
CA VAL A 18 -5.22 -12.08 10.90
C VAL A 18 -4.87 -12.01 12.38
N MET A 19 -5.39 -11.03 13.12
CA MET A 19 -5.13 -10.89 14.55
C MET A 19 -5.78 -12.01 15.36
N ALA A 20 -6.99 -12.44 15.02
CA ALA A 20 -7.68 -13.54 15.69
C ALA A 20 -6.93 -14.88 15.57
N ASN A 21 -6.17 -15.07 14.49
CA ASN A 21 -5.33 -16.25 14.27
C ASN A 21 -3.89 -16.08 14.80
N GLY A 22 -3.63 -15.10 15.68
CA GLY A 22 -2.31 -14.85 16.27
C GLY A 22 -1.30 -14.17 15.34
N GLY A 23 -1.75 -13.72 14.17
CA GLY A 23 -0.94 -12.99 13.21
C GLY A 23 -0.80 -11.51 13.57
N LYS A 24 0.05 -10.81 12.80
CA LYS A 24 0.31 -9.37 12.98
C LYS A 24 -0.11 -8.58 11.74
N VAL A 25 -0.64 -7.38 11.97
CA VAL A 25 -0.89 -6.37 10.95
C VAL A 25 0.11 -5.25 11.15
N LEU A 26 0.90 -4.95 10.12
CA LEU A 26 1.93 -3.91 10.16
C LEU A 26 1.64 -2.86 9.09
N LEU A 27 1.80 -1.61 9.48
CA LEU A 27 1.67 -0.44 8.62
C LEU A 27 3.06 0.11 8.36
N VAL A 28 3.43 0.27 7.09
CA VAL A 28 4.80 0.65 6.70
C VAL A 28 4.78 2.00 5.99
N PRO A 29 5.69 2.93 6.33
CA PRO A 29 5.82 4.20 5.61
C PRO A 29 5.99 3.98 4.11
N LEU A 30 5.33 4.80 3.31
CA LEU A 30 5.47 4.79 1.86
C LEU A 30 6.56 5.78 1.44
N GLU A 31 7.48 5.34 0.58
CA GLU A 31 8.45 6.24 -0.04
C GLU A 31 7.76 7.05 -1.16
N ALA A 32 7.94 8.37 -1.09
CA ALA A 32 7.41 9.27 -2.12
C ALA A 32 8.14 9.05 -3.47
N GLY A 33 7.44 9.30 -4.58
CA GLY A 33 8.01 9.21 -5.93
C GLY A 33 7.89 7.84 -6.60
N HIS A 34 7.48 6.80 -5.88
CA HIS A 34 7.29 5.44 -6.38
C HIS A 34 5.83 5.17 -6.83
N SER A 35 5.37 5.92 -7.83
CA SER A 35 4.01 5.78 -8.37
C SER A 35 4.04 5.12 -9.75
N THR A 36 3.37 3.98 -9.89
CA THR A 36 3.16 3.31 -11.19
C THR A 36 2.34 4.18 -12.14
N THR A 37 1.32 4.88 -11.63
CA THR A 37 0.55 5.86 -12.41
C THR A 37 1.47 6.96 -12.97
N SER A 38 2.35 7.51 -12.13
CA SER A 38 3.31 8.52 -12.57
C SER A 38 4.35 7.94 -13.55
N MET A 39 4.77 6.68 -13.36
CA MET A 39 5.65 5.98 -14.32
C MET A 39 4.98 5.82 -15.69
N ILE A 40 3.73 5.37 -15.72
CA ILE A 40 2.95 5.20 -16.95
C ILE A 40 2.73 6.56 -17.63
N ALA A 41 2.38 7.60 -16.86
CA ALA A 41 2.20 8.95 -17.40
C ALA A 41 3.48 9.46 -18.08
N ARG A 42 4.66 9.25 -17.46
CA ARG A 42 5.96 9.59 -18.06
C ARG A 42 6.26 8.78 -19.31
N ALA A 43 5.99 7.47 -19.29
CA ALA A 43 6.20 6.59 -20.44
C ALA A 43 5.34 7.02 -21.64
N ASN A 44 4.08 7.38 -21.40
CA ASN A 44 3.16 7.87 -22.44
C ASN A 44 3.52 9.27 -22.93
N ALA A 45 4.04 10.15 -22.06
CA ALA A 45 4.45 11.50 -22.44
C ALA A 45 5.65 11.54 -23.38
N GLY A 46 6.51 10.51 -23.36
CA GLY A 46 7.65 10.35 -24.28
C GLY A 46 7.31 9.63 -25.59
N ALA A 47 6.08 9.13 -25.74
CA ALA A 47 5.60 8.51 -26.98
C ALA A 47 4.98 9.59 -27.89
N THR A 48 5.84 10.42 -28.49
CA THR A 48 5.50 11.33 -29.61
C THR A 48 6.17 10.86 -30.88
#